data_AF-A0A950PH06-F1
#
_entry.id   AF-A0A950PH06-F1
#
_cell.length_a   1.000
_cell.length_b   1.000
_cell.length_c   1.000
_cell.angle_alpha   90.00
_cell.angle_beta   90.00
_cell.angle_gamma   90.00
#
_symmetry.space_group_name_H-M   'P 1'
#
loop_
_entity.id
_entity.type
_entity.pdbx_description
1 polymer ?
#
loop_
_entity_poly.entity_id
_entity_poly.type
_entity_poly.pdbx_seq_one_letter_code
_entity_poly.pdbx_strand_id
1 'polypeptide(L)'
;LSERWGTKAETRANVSDHWMNREDLTGGLADELGARIEESQRVYDVVCWALAQKGKASITGSEIAEIVGSGLLDEFPAKLASERRRFTLNAPRVQKAAEVVVIQGKEAVDAYLRGQPQAKPHFAAGFGQGADGKVYLREGWANPEPEFVWTTALVSHLEIPKPGGAQDCRLRLIARPFVVKDRLPRQRFSIAVNGVLIGSGEASERAVIECDLPRPVLGGGAMAAITLTMPDAVRPSEISGSGDRRQLGLAIERIDVLRSDTARIDTASLAAQAQTAAPALYANGADVEADAPSPPLRDLMMRFESLGESCEFGLVQRRCEAEPLGLFRFASAPLPKLLAALNADFVGFGEPDALDIELSGGEYMVSDKRFGLLYHAWVKPGEMTPEDVHTREVRRLPLLIRKLREDLSAAEKIFVYHGMGQLGGADALPLAAALRHYGPNTLLWVELADGDHPAGTVEWAGAGLLKAYIDRFAPSENAHDLSLDCWIAICRAAWRLQQGRVRANAAGGGAPADPSPPSLARIAG
;
A
#
# COMPACT_ATOMS: atom_id res chain seq x y z
N LEU A 1 12.11 -19.63 49.99
CA LEU A 1 11.92 -18.69 48.86
C LEU A 1 10.66 -17.84 49.04
N SER A 2 9.52 -18.41 49.41
CA SER A 2 8.25 -17.71 49.66
C SER A 2 8.25 -16.74 50.86
N GLU A 3 8.94 -17.05 51.96
CA GLU A 3 9.01 -16.16 53.14
C GLU A 3 9.87 -14.91 52.92
N ARG A 4 10.83 -14.94 51.98
CA ARG A 4 11.71 -13.80 51.68
C ARG A 4 11.01 -12.72 50.84
N TRP A 5 9.90 -13.07 50.18
CA TRP A 5 9.23 -12.22 49.20
C TRP A 5 7.73 -11.99 49.49
N GLY A 6 7.24 -12.42 50.66
CA GLY A 6 5.93 -12.02 51.19
C GLY A 6 4.72 -12.37 50.32
N THR A 7 4.76 -13.43 49.51
CA THR A 7 3.67 -13.77 48.59
C THR A 7 2.69 -14.77 49.21
N LYS A 8 1.40 -14.38 49.32
CA LYS A 8 0.26 -15.27 49.65
C LYS A 8 -0.52 -15.64 48.39
N ALA A 9 -1.18 -16.80 48.42
CA ALA A 9 -1.81 -17.45 47.26
C ALA A 9 -2.97 -16.67 46.60
N GLU A 10 -3.44 -15.57 47.21
CA GLU A 10 -4.61 -14.80 46.77
C GLU A 10 -4.23 -13.60 45.87
N THR A 11 -2.93 -13.30 45.71
CA THR A 11 -2.42 -12.35 44.72
C THR A 11 -1.80 -13.10 43.54
N ARG A 12 -2.63 -13.66 42.66
CA ARG A 12 -2.21 -13.96 41.28
C ARG A 12 -2.63 -12.82 40.37
N ALA A 13 -1.85 -11.73 40.41
CA ALA A 13 -1.72 -10.85 39.27
C ALA A 13 -0.64 -11.46 38.37
N ASN A 14 -0.98 -11.74 37.11
CA ASN A 14 0.02 -12.01 36.09
C ASN A 14 0.85 -10.74 35.90
N VAL A 15 1.98 -10.66 36.61
CA VAL A 15 3.05 -9.72 36.32
C VAL A 15 4.15 -10.56 35.67
N SER A 16 4.11 -10.70 34.35
CA SER A 16 5.26 -11.23 33.61
C SER A 16 6.24 -10.08 33.38
N ASP A 17 6.97 -9.71 34.42
CA ASP A 17 8.30 -9.15 34.27
C ASP A 17 9.26 -10.28 34.56
N HIS A 18 9.98 -10.76 33.54
CA HIS A 18 11.36 -11.24 33.55
C HIS A 18 11.68 -11.73 32.13
N TRP A 19 12.21 -10.83 31.32
CA TRP A 19 12.95 -11.19 30.10
C TRP A 19 14.32 -11.69 30.55
N MET A 20 14.66 -12.94 30.21
CA MET A 20 16.03 -13.42 30.34
C MET A 20 16.81 -12.96 29.11
N ASN A 21 17.95 -12.29 29.31
CA ASN A 21 18.87 -12.03 28.22
C ASN A 21 19.60 -13.31 27.84
N ARG A 22 20.12 -13.34 26.61
CA ARG A 22 20.97 -14.44 26.14
C ARG A 22 22.20 -14.67 27.05
N GLU A 23 22.67 -13.59 27.66
CA GLU A 23 23.79 -13.59 28.62
C GLU A 23 23.40 -14.20 29.99
N ASP A 24 22.10 -14.22 30.31
CA ASP A 24 21.54 -14.81 31.54
C ASP A 24 21.31 -16.33 31.41
N LEU A 25 21.43 -16.89 30.19
CA LEU A 25 21.35 -18.32 29.94
C LEU A 25 22.71 -18.98 30.27
N THR A 26 22.84 -19.51 31.48
CA THR A 26 24.03 -20.27 31.87
C THR A 26 24.17 -21.59 31.08
N GLY A 27 25.43 -21.99 30.84
CA GLY A 27 25.82 -23.06 29.93
C GLY A 27 25.14 -24.40 30.21
N GLY A 28 24.50 -24.94 29.17
CA GLY A 28 23.57 -26.07 29.19
C GLY A 28 22.20 -25.69 28.61
N LEU A 29 21.56 -24.63 29.15
CA LEU A 29 20.22 -24.21 28.74
C LEU A 29 20.23 -23.44 27.41
N ALA A 30 21.29 -22.67 27.15
CA ALA A 30 21.48 -21.96 25.87
C ALA A 30 21.66 -22.94 24.69
N ASP A 31 22.41 -24.03 24.91
CA ASP A 31 22.64 -25.05 23.90
C ASP A 31 21.37 -25.88 23.65
N GLU A 32 20.60 -26.18 24.70
CA GLU A 32 19.31 -26.87 24.58
C GLU A 32 18.26 -26.01 23.83
N LEU A 33 18.22 -24.69 24.08
CA LEU A 33 17.38 -23.75 23.32
C LEU A 33 17.88 -23.56 21.89
N GLY A 34 19.19 -23.51 21.67
CA GLY A 34 19.79 -23.47 20.34
C GLY A 34 19.43 -24.69 19.51
N ALA A 35 19.50 -25.89 20.10
CA ALA A 35 19.09 -27.13 19.45
C ALA A 35 17.60 -27.14 19.08
N ARG A 36 16.71 -26.60 19.94
CA ARG A 36 15.27 -26.47 19.64
C ARG A 36 14.96 -25.44 18.54
N ILE A 37 15.76 -24.37 18.44
CA ILE A 37 15.66 -23.37 17.37
C ILE A 37 16.13 -23.98 16.05
N GLU A 38 17.25 -24.72 16.04
CA GLU A 38 17.69 -25.44 14.85
C GLU A 38 16.67 -26.49 14.40
N GLU A 39 16.07 -27.23 15.34
CA GLU A 39 15.01 -28.18 15.04
C GLU A 39 13.80 -27.48 14.41
N SER A 40 13.40 -26.31 14.94
CA SER A 40 12.30 -25.50 14.40
C SER A 40 12.59 -24.96 13.00
N GLN A 41 13.83 -24.53 12.73
CA GLN A 41 14.25 -24.07 11.41
C GLN A 41 14.29 -25.23 10.40
N ARG A 42 14.74 -26.42 10.80
CA ARG A 42 14.71 -27.62 9.97
C ARG A 42 13.29 -28.00 9.57
N VAL A 43 12.33 -27.89 10.49
CA VAL A 43 10.90 -28.12 10.20
C VAL A 43 10.38 -27.10 9.18
N TYR A 44 10.71 -25.81 9.35
CA TYR A 44 10.31 -24.75 8.42
C TYR A 44 10.83 -25.01 7.00
N ASP A 45 12.11 -25.35 6.85
CA ASP A 45 12.73 -25.58 5.54
C ASP A 45 12.13 -26.79 4.81
N VAL A 46 11.82 -27.87 5.55
CA VAL A 46 11.13 -29.06 5.01
C VAL A 46 9.73 -28.72 4.51
N VAL A 47 8.98 -27.92 5.26
CA VAL A 47 7.63 -27.47 4.88
C VAL A 47 7.69 -26.61 3.61
N CYS A 48 8.61 -25.65 3.53
CA CYS A 48 8.76 -24.79 2.36
C CYS A 48 9.17 -25.56 1.10
N TRP A 49 10.09 -26.52 1.21
CA TRP A 49 10.47 -27.37 0.08
C TRP A 49 9.30 -28.26 -0.38
N ALA A 50 8.55 -28.85 0.55
CA ALA A 50 7.42 -29.71 0.21
C ALA A 50 6.27 -28.94 -0.45
N LEU A 51 6.03 -27.68 -0.03
CA LEU A 51 5.09 -26.76 -0.69
C LEU A 51 5.53 -26.45 -2.12
N ALA A 52 6.81 -26.18 -2.34
CA ALA A 52 7.37 -25.89 -3.66
C ALA A 52 7.26 -27.08 -4.63
N GLN A 53 7.47 -28.31 -4.15
CA GLN A 53 7.34 -29.53 -4.97
C GLN A 53 5.89 -29.82 -5.38
N LYS A 54 4.91 -29.54 -4.50
CA LYS A 54 3.48 -29.73 -4.82
C LYS A 54 2.86 -28.57 -5.58
N GLY A 55 3.48 -27.39 -5.62
CA GLY A 55 2.91 -26.20 -6.24
C GLY A 55 1.60 -25.75 -5.59
N LYS A 56 1.45 -25.98 -4.28
CA LYS A 56 0.25 -25.65 -3.50
C LYS A 56 0.57 -24.59 -2.45
N ALA A 57 -0.46 -23.83 -2.06
CA ALA A 57 -0.36 -22.84 -0.98
C ALA A 57 -0.44 -23.45 0.45
N SER A 58 -0.73 -24.75 0.58
CA SER A 58 -0.78 -25.46 1.87
C SER A 58 -0.39 -26.93 1.72
N ILE A 59 0.09 -27.52 2.83
CA ILE A 59 0.48 -28.93 2.91
C ILE A 59 0.23 -29.47 4.32
N THR A 60 -0.25 -30.71 4.42
CA THR A 60 -0.54 -31.37 5.70
C THR A 60 0.65 -32.18 6.21
N GLY A 61 0.70 -32.46 7.53
CA GLY A 61 1.78 -33.26 8.13
C GLY A 61 1.91 -34.67 7.54
N SER A 62 0.80 -35.30 7.15
CA SER A 62 0.79 -36.60 6.46
C SER A 62 1.37 -36.52 5.05
N GLU A 63 1.12 -35.44 4.32
CA GLU A 63 1.68 -35.23 2.98
C GLU A 63 3.19 -34.98 3.04
N ILE A 64 3.67 -34.27 4.06
CA ILE A 64 5.11 -34.08 4.28
C ILE A 64 5.77 -35.45 4.54
N ALA A 65 5.17 -36.29 5.39
CA ALA A 65 5.69 -37.61 5.70
C ALA A 65 5.74 -38.55 4.48
N GLU A 66 4.75 -38.47 3.58
CA GLU A 66 4.75 -39.21 2.31
C GLU A 66 5.84 -38.73 1.33
N ILE A 67 6.11 -37.43 1.27
CA ILE A 67 7.08 -36.85 0.32
C ILE A 67 8.52 -37.06 0.78
N VAL A 68 8.78 -36.93 2.09
CA VAL A 68 10.15 -36.97 2.63
C VAL A 68 10.64 -38.42 2.81
N GLY A 69 9.73 -39.38 3.03
CA GLY A 69 10.07 -40.77 3.32
C GLY A 69 10.75 -40.93 4.69
N SER A 70 10.58 -42.08 5.34
CA SER A 70 10.98 -42.31 6.74
C SER A 70 12.50 -42.36 7.02
N GLY A 71 13.36 -42.07 6.04
CA GLY A 71 14.81 -42.31 6.14
C GLY A 71 15.75 -41.13 5.81
N LEU A 72 15.26 -39.89 5.61
CA LEU A 72 16.07 -38.83 4.98
C LEU A 72 16.05 -37.46 5.68
N LEU A 73 15.72 -37.40 6.97
CA LEU A 73 15.76 -36.13 7.73
C LEU A 73 17.18 -35.67 8.08
N ASP A 74 18.19 -36.55 8.03
CA ASP A 74 19.55 -36.21 8.49
C ASP A 74 20.50 -35.70 7.37
N GLU A 75 20.28 -36.04 6.09
CA GLU A 75 21.21 -35.71 4.98
C GLU A 75 20.76 -34.56 4.04
N PHE A 76 19.55 -34.06 4.20
CA PHE A 76 18.91 -33.09 3.28
C PHE A 76 19.54 -31.68 3.21
N PRO A 77 20.07 -31.08 4.29
CA PRO A 77 20.55 -29.69 4.29
C PRO A 77 21.73 -29.41 3.34
N ALA A 78 22.60 -30.40 3.12
CA ALA A 78 23.82 -30.21 2.32
C ALA A 78 23.56 -30.02 0.82
N LYS A 79 22.43 -30.52 0.30
CA LYS A 79 22.10 -30.43 -1.14
C LYS A 79 21.55 -29.06 -1.56
N LEU A 80 20.79 -28.38 -0.70
CA LEU A 80 20.12 -27.11 -1.00
C LEU A 80 21.08 -25.92 -1.20
N ALA A 81 22.21 -25.91 -0.50
CA ALA A 81 23.21 -24.84 -0.64
C ALA A 81 23.86 -24.80 -2.05
N SER A 82 23.84 -25.92 -2.79
CA SER A 82 24.51 -26.04 -4.08
C SER A 82 23.71 -25.48 -5.28
N GLU A 83 22.38 -25.37 -5.17
CA GLU A 83 21.51 -24.98 -6.30
C GLU A 83 21.33 -23.47 -6.46
N ARG A 84 21.60 -22.68 -5.40
CA ARG A 84 21.42 -21.21 -5.38
C ARG A 84 22.28 -20.42 -6.39
N ARG A 85 23.33 -21.01 -6.97
CA ARG A 85 24.29 -20.28 -7.84
C ARG A 85 23.88 -20.18 -9.33
N ARG A 86 22.78 -20.77 -9.77
CA ARG A 86 22.46 -20.89 -11.22
C ARG A 86 21.41 -19.93 -11.78
N PHE A 87 20.73 -19.12 -10.98
CA PHE A 87 19.66 -18.24 -11.46
C PHE A 87 20.04 -16.74 -11.39
N THR A 88 20.63 -16.22 -12.46
CA THR A 88 20.71 -14.78 -12.77
C THR A 88 20.24 -14.58 -14.21
N LEU A 89 19.13 -13.87 -14.43
CA LEU A 89 18.63 -13.47 -15.75
C LEU A 89 18.03 -12.07 -15.74
N ASN A 90 18.69 -11.15 -16.48
CA ASN A 90 18.20 -10.03 -17.29
C ASN A 90 16.82 -9.41 -16.99
N ALA A 91 16.82 -8.16 -16.50
CA ALA A 91 15.64 -7.31 -16.38
C ALA A 91 15.22 -6.66 -17.72
N PRO A 92 13.93 -6.68 -18.10
CA PRO A 92 13.44 -6.04 -19.33
C PRO A 92 13.25 -4.51 -19.17
N ARG A 93 13.48 -3.76 -20.26
CA ARG A 93 13.23 -2.30 -20.39
C ARG A 93 11.74 -1.96 -20.19
N VAL A 94 11.43 -0.98 -19.34
CA VAL A 94 10.07 -0.53 -19.01
C VAL A 94 9.53 0.46 -20.04
N GLN A 95 8.29 0.22 -20.52
CA GLN A 95 7.50 1.08 -21.41
C GLN A 95 6.60 2.03 -20.60
N LYS A 96 6.33 3.22 -21.15
CA LYS A 96 5.43 4.28 -20.64
C LYS A 96 4.03 3.74 -20.30
N ALA A 97 3.45 4.13 -19.17
CA ALA A 97 2.09 3.72 -18.76
C ALA A 97 1.02 4.20 -19.77
N ALA A 98 0.05 3.35 -20.07
CA ALA A 98 -0.98 3.59 -21.08
C ALA A 98 -2.12 4.49 -20.56
N GLU A 99 -2.63 5.39 -21.40
CA GLU A 99 -3.73 6.32 -21.08
C GLU A 99 -5.10 5.63 -21.22
N VAL A 100 -6.03 5.85 -20.29
CA VAL A 100 -7.43 5.35 -20.40
C VAL A 100 -8.23 6.31 -21.27
N VAL A 101 -8.84 5.78 -22.33
CA VAL A 101 -9.68 6.55 -23.25
C VAL A 101 -11.15 6.35 -22.88
N VAL A 102 -11.88 7.43 -22.63
CA VAL A 102 -13.32 7.41 -22.34
C VAL A 102 -14.09 8.11 -23.45
N ILE A 103 -14.94 7.35 -24.15
CA ILE A 103 -15.83 7.85 -25.21
C ILE A 103 -17.25 7.76 -24.68
N GLN A 104 -17.89 8.90 -24.48
CA GLN A 104 -19.21 9.01 -23.87
C GLN A 104 -20.16 9.79 -24.79
N GLY A 105 -21.47 9.59 -24.61
CA GLY A 105 -22.48 10.09 -25.55
C GLY A 105 -23.05 8.97 -26.38
N LYS A 106 -24.38 8.81 -26.40
CA LYS A 106 -25.04 7.77 -27.21
C LYS A 106 -24.56 7.79 -28.67
N GLU A 107 -24.55 8.96 -29.30
CA GLU A 107 -24.12 9.11 -30.70
C GLU A 107 -22.64 8.82 -30.91
N ALA A 108 -21.77 9.29 -29.99
CA ALA A 108 -20.33 9.07 -30.06
C ALA A 108 -19.96 7.59 -29.83
N VAL A 109 -20.62 6.94 -28.87
CA VAL A 109 -20.47 5.50 -28.61
C VAL A 109 -20.95 4.68 -29.81
N ASP A 110 -22.14 4.98 -30.35
CA ASP A 110 -22.67 4.27 -31.51
C ASP A 110 -21.80 4.49 -32.76
N ALA A 111 -21.32 5.71 -32.98
CA ALA A 111 -20.40 6.03 -34.08
C ALA A 111 -19.06 5.31 -33.91
N TYR A 112 -18.50 5.31 -32.69
CA TYR A 112 -17.26 4.61 -32.39
C TYR A 112 -17.40 3.12 -32.64
N LEU A 113 -18.40 2.46 -32.04
CA LEU A 113 -18.60 1.01 -32.18
C LEU A 113 -18.89 0.59 -33.63
N ARG A 114 -19.58 1.42 -34.43
CA ARG A 114 -19.78 1.17 -35.88
C ARG A 114 -18.50 1.31 -36.70
N GLY A 115 -17.60 2.22 -36.32
CA GLY A 115 -16.36 2.50 -37.03
C GLY A 115 -15.20 1.55 -36.71
N GLN A 116 -15.34 0.69 -35.69
CA GLN A 116 -14.29 -0.24 -35.28
C GLN A 116 -14.19 -1.44 -36.21
N PRO A 117 -12.96 -1.92 -36.52
CA PRO A 117 -12.78 -3.17 -37.24
C PRO A 117 -13.48 -4.31 -36.51
N GLN A 118 -14.24 -5.15 -37.21
CA GLN A 118 -14.84 -6.37 -36.64
C GLN A 118 -13.80 -7.48 -36.46
N ALA A 119 -12.65 -7.16 -35.85
CA ALA A 119 -11.67 -8.16 -35.46
C ALA A 119 -12.28 -9.05 -34.37
N LYS A 120 -12.09 -10.37 -34.48
CA LYS A 120 -12.56 -11.30 -33.47
C LYS A 120 -11.80 -11.03 -32.15
N PRO A 121 -12.48 -10.69 -31.05
CA PRO A 121 -11.83 -10.45 -29.78
C PRO A 121 -11.17 -11.74 -29.25
N HIS A 122 -10.06 -11.59 -28.54
CA HIS A 122 -9.44 -12.70 -27.81
C HIS A 122 -10.34 -13.19 -26.67
N PHE A 123 -11.05 -12.26 -26.04
CA PHE A 123 -12.06 -12.54 -25.04
C PHE A 123 -13.19 -11.54 -25.19
N ALA A 124 -14.43 -12.02 -25.08
CA ALA A 124 -15.60 -11.18 -25.07
C ALA A 124 -16.64 -11.81 -24.15
N ALA A 125 -17.29 -10.99 -23.33
CA ALA A 125 -18.40 -11.43 -22.52
C ALA A 125 -19.42 -10.31 -22.32
N GLY A 126 -20.71 -10.67 -22.38
CA GLY A 126 -21.81 -9.79 -22.01
C GLY A 126 -22.25 -10.02 -20.57
N PHE A 127 -22.69 -8.99 -19.86
CA PHE A 127 -23.08 -9.11 -18.45
C PHE A 127 -24.57 -8.93 -18.17
N GLY A 128 -25.38 -8.82 -19.23
CA GLY A 128 -26.84 -8.87 -19.11
C GLY A 128 -27.36 -10.24 -18.70
N GLN A 129 -28.63 -10.31 -18.33
CA GLN A 129 -29.31 -11.53 -17.93
C GLN A 129 -29.28 -12.56 -19.07
N GLY A 130 -28.77 -13.76 -18.78
CA GLY A 130 -28.62 -14.83 -19.77
C GLY A 130 -27.36 -14.74 -20.65
N ALA A 131 -26.52 -13.72 -20.45
CA ALA A 131 -25.22 -13.63 -21.08
C ALA A 131 -24.15 -14.48 -20.35
N ASP A 132 -23.01 -14.64 -21.00
CA ASP A 132 -21.89 -15.50 -20.57
C ASP A 132 -20.98 -14.86 -19.51
N GLY A 133 -21.11 -13.56 -19.25
CA GLY A 133 -20.21 -12.80 -18.36
C GLY A 133 -20.31 -13.14 -16.88
N LYS A 134 -21.45 -13.66 -16.42
CA LYS A 134 -21.71 -13.88 -14.98
C LYS A 134 -20.66 -14.79 -14.32
N VAL A 135 -20.11 -15.77 -15.04
CA VAL A 135 -19.14 -16.74 -14.50
C VAL A 135 -17.78 -16.10 -14.17
N TYR A 136 -17.51 -14.93 -14.74
CA TYR A 136 -16.27 -14.19 -14.53
C TYR A 136 -16.37 -13.18 -13.38
N LEU A 137 -17.57 -12.92 -12.86
CA LEU A 137 -17.77 -12.03 -11.72
C LEU A 137 -17.27 -12.68 -10.42
N ARG A 138 -16.69 -11.88 -9.52
CA ARG A 138 -16.34 -12.25 -8.16
C ARG A 138 -17.14 -11.38 -7.19
N GLU A 139 -16.52 -10.78 -6.18
CA GLU A 139 -17.16 -9.86 -5.25
C GLU A 139 -17.43 -8.47 -5.85
N GLY A 140 -18.40 -7.75 -5.27
CA GLY A 140 -18.75 -6.38 -5.63
C GLY A 140 -19.78 -6.22 -6.75
N TRP A 141 -20.55 -7.26 -7.09
CA TRP A 141 -21.54 -7.21 -8.18
C TRP A 141 -22.98 -7.47 -7.71
N ALA A 142 -23.93 -6.87 -8.42
CA ALA A 142 -25.34 -7.21 -8.30
C ALA A 142 -25.68 -8.51 -9.05
N ASN A 143 -26.93 -8.95 -8.92
CA ASN A 143 -27.49 -9.88 -9.90
C ASN A 143 -27.60 -9.20 -11.27
N PRO A 144 -27.28 -9.90 -12.37
CA PRO A 144 -27.47 -9.38 -13.73
C PRO A 144 -28.90 -8.91 -13.99
N GLU A 145 -29.02 -7.71 -14.53
CA GLU A 145 -30.24 -7.12 -15.08
C GLU A 145 -30.29 -7.39 -16.60
N PRO A 146 -31.40 -7.13 -17.32
CA PRO A 146 -31.53 -7.57 -18.72
C PRO A 146 -30.35 -7.22 -19.65
N GLU A 147 -29.72 -6.05 -19.46
CA GLU A 147 -28.66 -5.56 -20.35
C GLU A 147 -27.27 -5.47 -19.71
N PHE A 148 -27.18 -5.46 -18.37
CA PHE A 148 -25.93 -5.15 -17.66
C PHE A 148 -25.92 -5.76 -16.25
N VAL A 149 -24.77 -5.64 -15.58
CA VAL A 149 -24.63 -5.89 -14.14
C VAL A 149 -24.09 -4.65 -13.45
N TRP A 150 -24.66 -4.29 -12.30
CA TRP A 150 -24.14 -3.19 -11.48
C TRP A 150 -22.97 -3.63 -10.61
N THR A 151 -21.96 -2.77 -10.48
CA THR A 151 -21.08 -2.78 -9.31
C THR A 151 -21.88 -2.35 -8.07
N THR A 152 -21.69 -3.02 -6.94
CA THR A 152 -22.43 -2.83 -5.68
C THR A 152 -21.55 -2.47 -4.49
N ALA A 153 -20.27 -2.17 -4.72
CA ALA A 153 -19.28 -1.79 -3.71
C ALA A 153 -18.29 -0.77 -4.29
N LEU A 154 -17.48 -0.16 -3.40
CA LEU A 154 -16.38 0.73 -3.80
C LEU A 154 -15.30 0.01 -4.61
N VAL A 155 -15.21 -1.32 -4.50
CA VAL A 155 -14.28 -2.15 -5.26
C VAL A 155 -15.05 -3.36 -5.77
N SER A 156 -14.87 -3.70 -7.06
CA SER A 156 -15.52 -4.83 -7.71
C SER A 156 -14.51 -5.64 -8.51
N HIS A 157 -14.53 -6.95 -8.36
CA HIS A 157 -13.51 -7.84 -8.92
C HIS A 157 -14.13 -8.80 -9.94
N LEU A 158 -13.47 -8.97 -11.07
CA LEU A 158 -13.81 -9.98 -12.07
C LEU A 158 -12.55 -10.68 -12.57
N GLU A 159 -12.63 -11.94 -12.96
CA GLU A 159 -11.50 -12.70 -13.47
C GLU A 159 -11.81 -13.23 -14.87
N ILE A 160 -11.00 -12.86 -15.85
CA ILE A 160 -11.17 -13.29 -17.24
C ILE A 160 -10.05 -14.23 -17.67
N PRO A 161 -10.32 -15.19 -18.57
CA PRO A 161 -9.28 -15.99 -19.19
C PRO A 161 -8.27 -15.09 -19.89
N LYS A 162 -6.99 -15.39 -19.73
CA LYS A 162 -5.94 -14.63 -20.39
C LYS A 162 -6.03 -14.81 -21.92
N PRO A 163 -5.90 -13.73 -22.72
CA PRO A 163 -5.78 -13.86 -24.17
C PRO A 163 -4.55 -14.70 -24.54
N GLY A 164 -4.75 -15.77 -25.32
CA GLY A 164 -3.66 -16.64 -25.77
C GLY A 164 -2.74 -15.92 -26.77
N GLY A 165 -1.43 -15.90 -26.49
CA GLY A 165 -0.41 -15.29 -27.35
C GLY A 165 0.49 -14.30 -26.61
N ALA A 166 1.63 -13.97 -27.23
CA ALA A 166 2.66 -13.09 -26.66
C ALA A 166 2.53 -11.64 -27.16
N GLN A 167 1.31 -11.08 -27.16
CA GLN A 167 1.04 -9.79 -27.80
C GLN A 167 0.33 -8.81 -26.88
N ASP A 168 0.49 -7.52 -27.14
CA ASP A 168 -0.19 -6.46 -26.42
C ASP A 168 -1.67 -6.44 -26.79
N CYS A 169 -2.51 -6.30 -25.77
CA CYS A 169 -3.95 -6.33 -25.91
C CYS A 169 -4.53 -4.97 -25.56
N ARG A 170 -5.81 -4.77 -25.85
CA ARG A 170 -6.59 -3.63 -25.39
C ARG A 170 -7.81 -4.15 -24.66
N LEU A 171 -8.02 -3.66 -23.45
CA LEU A 171 -9.27 -3.84 -22.73
C LEU A 171 -10.27 -2.80 -23.21
N ARG A 172 -11.50 -3.23 -23.45
CA ARG A 172 -12.64 -2.36 -23.71
C ARG A 172 -13.77 -2.75 -22.78
N LEU A 173 -14.34 -1.77 -22.10
CA LEU A 173 -15.57 -1.89 -21.33
C LEU A 173 -16.65 -1.04 -21.98
N ILE A 174 -17.86 -1.58 -22.07
CA ILE A 174 -19.07 -0.79 -22.34
C ILE A 174 -19.81 -0.70 -21.01
N ALA A 175 -19.95 0.52 -20.49
CA ALA A 175 -20.47 0.76 -19.16
C ALA A 175 -21.30 2.03 -19.08
N ARG A 176 -22.14 2.15 -18.04
CA ARG A 176 -22.86 3.39 -17.72
C ARG A 176 -22.77 3.68 -16.21
N PRO A 177 -22.46 4.90 -15.77
CA PRO A 177 -22.41 5.25 -14.36
C PRO A 177 -23.80 5.46 -13.77
N PHE A 178 -23.95 5.22 -12.46
CA PHE A 178 -25.12 5.71 -11.73
C PHE A 178 -24.97 7.22 -11.48
N VAL A 179 -25.87 8.02 -12.04
CA VAL A 179 -25.83 9.48 -11.94
C VAL A 179 -27.17 10.04 -11.48
N VAL A 180 -27.10 11.14 -10.74
CA VAL A 180 -28.25 11.98 -10.37
C VAL A 180 -27.90 13.39 -10.82
N LYS A 181 -28.54 13.87 -11.89
CA LYS A 181 -28.14 15.08 -12.65
C LYS A 181 -27.66 16.26 -11.79
N ASP A 182 -28.35 16.55 -10.70
CA ASP A 182 -28.07 17.72 -9.86
C ASP A 182 -27.21 17.43 -8.63
N ARG A 183 -26.93 16.15 -8.29
CA ARG A 183 -26.24 15.76 -7.04
C ARG A 183 -25.03 14.86 -7.26
N LEU A 184 -25.03 14.04 -8.29
CA LEU A 184 -23.93 13.18 -8.72
C LEU A 184 -23.93 13.13 -10.25
N PRO A 185 -23.43 14.19 -10.92
CA PRO A 185 -23.51 14.30 -12.38
C PRO A 185 -22.56 13.36 -13.13
N ARG A 186 -21.56 12.80 -12.44
CA ARG A 186 -20.56 11.88 -12.98
C ARG A 186 -20.04 10.97 -11.86
N GLN A 187 -19.44 9.85 -12.25
CA GLN A 187 -18.67 9.00 -11.34
C GLN A 187 -17.25 8.79 -11.85
N ARG A 188 -16.28 8.88 -10.94
CA ARG A 188 -14.89 8.47 -11.18
C ARG A 188 -14.76 6.96 -11.03
N PHE A 189 -13.83 6.39 -11.79
CA PHE A 189 -13.48 4.98 -11.70
C PHE A 189 -11.98 4.76 -11.97
N SER A 190 -11.46 3.63 -11.50
CA SER A 190 -10.14 3.13 -11.91
C SER A 190 -10.17 1.65 -12.27
N ILE A 191 -9.32 1.25 -13.20
CA ILE A 191 -9.19 -0.13 -13.69
C ILE A 191 -7.79 -0.62 -13.36
N ALA A 192 -7.69 -1.68 -12.57
CA ALA A 192 -6.44 -2.41 -12.36
C ALA A 192 -6.55 -3.83 -12.91
N VAL A 193 -5.43 -4.38 -13.41
CA VAL A 193 -5.34 -5.76 -13.89
C VAL A 193 -4.18 -6.45 -13.16
N ASN A 194 -4.47 -7.58 -12.51
CA ASN A 194 -3.55 -8.31 -11.62
C ASN A 194 -2.89 -7.41 -10.58
N GLY A 195 -3.65 -6.47 -10.01
CA GLY A 195 -3.16 -5.50 -9.03
C GLY A 195 -2.40 -4.31 -9.62
N VAL A 196 -2.13 -4.27 -10.93
CA VAL A 196 -1.49 -3.12 -11.59
C VAL A 196 -2.56 -2.16 -12.08
N LEU A 197 -2.57 -0.93 -11.56
CA LEU A 197 -3.43 0.14 -12.07
C LEU A 197 -3.10 0.42 -13.55
N ILE A 198 -4.06 0.14 -14.43
CA ILE A 198 -3.94 0.42 -15.87
C ILE A 198 -4.30 1.87 -16.15
N GLY A 199 -5.28 2.40 -15.40
CA GLY A 199 -5.55 3.83 -15.35
C GLY A 199 -6.92 4.15 -14.78
N SER A 200 -7.30 5.42 -14.88
CA SER A 200 -8.52 5.96 -14.28
C SER A 200 -9.25 6.90 -15.24
N GLY A 201 -10.54 7.08 -15.02
CA GLY A 201 -11.37 8.01 -15.77
C GLY A 201 -12.61 8.43 -14.99
N GLU A 202 -13.46 9.19 -15.66
CA GLU A 202 -14.79 9.53 -15.17
C GLU A 202 -15.80 9.37 -16.30
N ALA A 203 -17.03 9.03 -15.94
CA ALA A 203 -18.13 8.95 -16.90
C ALA A 203 -19.35 9.66 -16.31
N SER A 204 -20.10 10.37 -17.17
CA SER A 204 -21.39 10.98 -16.82
C SER A 204 -22.58 10.28 -17.47
N GLU A 205 -22.33 9.40 -18.43
CA GLU A 205 -23.34 8.68 -19.19
C GLU A 205 -22.75 7.39 -19.76
N ARG A 206 -23.53 6.65 -20.57
CA ARG A 206 -23.04 5.44 -21.22
C ARG A 206 -21.78 5.74 -22.02
N ALA A 207 -20.74 4.95 -21.78
CA ALA A 207 -19.40 5.15 -22.30
C ALA A 207 -18.75 3.85 -22.76
N VAL A 208 -17.85 3.99 -23.72
CA VAL A 208 -16.81 3.01 -24.05
C VAL A 208 -15.53 3.45 -23.33
N ILE A 209 -14.99 2.57 -22.51
CA ILE A 209 -13.77 2.80 -21.73
C ILE A 209 -12.71 1.84 -22.28
N GLU A 210 -11.59 2.37 -22.77
CA GLU A 210 -10.50 1.58 -23.31
C GLU A 210 -9.19 1.83 -22.59
N CYS A 211 -8.40 0.78 -22.43
CA CYS A 211 -7.02 0.90 -22.00
C CYS A 211 -6.14 -0.18 -22.59
N ASP A 212 -4.90 0.18 -22.93
CA ASP A 212 -3.94 -0.81 -23.41
C ASP A 212 -3.49 -1.69 -22.24
N LEU A 213 -3.41 -2.99 -22.51
CA LEU A 213 -2.95 -4.03 -21.60
C LEU A 213 -1.61 -4.57 -22.10
N PRO A 214 -0.49 -4.03 -21.60
CA PRO A 214 0.83 -4.56 -21.91
C PRO A 214 0.95 -6.01 -21.46
N ARG A 215 1.63 -6.84 -22.25
CA ARG A 215 1.86 -8.26 -21.92
C ARG A 215 2.35 -8.50 -20.48
N PRO A 216 3.27 -7.70 -19.90
CA PRO A 216 3.73 -7.92 -18.52
C PRO A 216 2.61 -7.84 -17.47
N VAL A 217 1.59 -7.00 -17.70
CA VAL A 217 0.50 -6.80 -16.74
C VAL A 217 -0.46 -7.99 -16.70
N LEU A 218 -0.58 -8.72 -17.82
CA LEU A 218 -1.36 -9.96 -17.86
C LEU A 218 -0.73 -11.13 -17.09
N GLY A 219 0.50 -10.98 -16.57
CA GLY A 219 1.14 -11.96 -15.68
C GLY A 219 1.40 -13.34 -16.29
N GLY A 220 1.71 -14.34 -15.45
CA GLY A 220 2.00 -15.73 -15.86
C GLY A 220 0.82 -16.72 -15.70
N GLY A 221 -0.24 -16.34 -14.99
CA GLY A 221 -1.40 -17.20 -14.70
C GLY A 221 -2.35 -17.40 -15.89
N ALA A 222 -3.26 -18.37 -15.75
CA ALA A 222 -4.29 -18.67 -16.76
C ALA A 222 -5.46 -17.65 -16.77
N MET A 223 -5.67 -16.96 -15.65
CA MET A 223 -6.69 -15.93 -15.46
C MET A 223 -6.03 -14.58 -15.19
N ALA A 224 -6.68 -13.50 -15.61
CA ALA A 224 -6.33 -12.13 -15.27
C ALA A 224 -7.42 -11.53 -14.37
N ALA A 225 -7.04 -11.05 -13.20
CA ALA A 225 -7.93 -10.39 -12.24
C ALA A 225 -8.08 -8.92 -12.61
N ILE A 226 -9.29 -8.48 -12.94
CA ILE A 226 -9.63 -7.09 -13.24
C ILE A 226 -10.35 -6.51 -12.02
N THR A 227 -9.84 -5.40 -11.50
CA THR A 227 -10.40 -4.69 -10.36
C THR A 227 -10.90 -3.33 -10.82
N LEU A 228 -12.17 -3.05 -10.54
CA LEU A 228 -12.81 -1.76 -10.75
C LEU A 228 -12.99 -1.07 -9.40
N THR A 229 -12.45 0.14 -9.26
CA THR A 229 -12.67 0.97 -8.07
C THR A 229 -13.63 2.10 -8.40
N MET A 230 -14.66 2.26 -7.59
CA MET A 230 -15.76 3.21 -7.75
C MET A 230 -15.85 4.14 -6.53
N PRO A 231 -14.95 5.13 -6.39
CA PRO A 231 -14.89 6.01 -5.22
C PRO A 231 -16.16 6.83 -4.99
N ASP A 232 -16.94 7.07 -6.05
CA ASP A 232 -18.17 7.86 -5.99
C ASP A 232 -19.44 6.97 -5.96
N ALA A 233 -19.29 5.65 -5.79
CA ALA A 233 -20.43 4.74 -5.73
C ALA A 233 -21.31 5.06 -4.50
N VAL A 234 -22.61 5.26 -4.76
CA VAL A 234 -23.57 5.74 -3.76
C VAL A 234 -24.84 4.91 -3.81
N ARG A 235 -25.59 4.84 -2.70
CA ARG A 235 -26.91 4.20 -2.71
C ARG A 235 -27.95 5.16 -3.27
N PRO A 236 -28.77 4.76 -4.26
CA PRO A 236 -29.85 5.60 -4.76
C PRO A 236 -30.81 6.08 -3.65
N SER A 237 -31.02 5.27 -2.61
CA SER A 237 -31.81 5.64 -1.44
C SER A 237 -31.28 6.84 -0.66
N GLU A 238 -29.98 7.11 -0.72
CA GLU A 238 -29.32 8.21 0.00
C GLU A 238 -29.34 9.52 -0.81
N ILE A 239 -29.59 9.45 -2.14
CA ILE A 239 -29.39 10.59 -3.05
C ILE A 239 -30.58 10.91 -3.96
N SER A 240 -31.55 10.02 -4.17
CA SER A 240 -32.70 10.29 -5.06
C SER A 240 -34.05 9.93 -4.45
N GLY A 241 -34.09 9.41 -3.22
CA GLY A 241 -35.32 8.93 -2.58
C GLY A 241 -35.84 7.60 -3.16
N SER A 242 -35.04 6.93 -3.98
CA SER A 242 -35.30 5.58 -4.47
C SER A 242 -35.31 4.55 -3.34
N GLY A 243 -36.05 3.45 -3.49
CA GLY A 243 -35.98 2.31 -2.56
C GLY A 243 -34.72 1.45 -2.71
N ASP A 244 -33.91 1.69 -3.75
CA ASP A 244 -32.71 0.90 -4.04
C ASP A 244 -31.57 1.24 -3.05
N ARG A 245 -31.15 0.21 -2.29
CA ARG A 245 -30.12 0.28 -1.24
C ARG A 245 -28.76 -0.26 -1.70
N ARG A 246 -28.62 -0.66 -2.96
CA ARG A 246 -27.34 -1.12 -3.51
C ARG A 246 -26.41 0.08 -3.68
N GLN A 247 -25.12 -0.07 -3.41
CA GLN A 247 -24.14 1.00 -3.60
C GLN A 247 -23.66 1.01 -5.05
N LEU A 248 -24.31 1.81 -5.90
CA LEU A 248 -24.18 1.71 -7.35
C LEU A 248 -23.03 2.57 -7.89
N GLY A 249 -22.13 1.90 -8.62
CA GLY A 249 -21.00 2.52 -9.31
C GLY A 249 -21.21 2.60 -10.82
N LEU A 250 -20.63 1.63 -11.54
CA LEU A 250 -20.84 1.41 -12.98
C LEU A 250 -21.77 0.21 -13.20
N ALA A 251 -22.67 0.33 -14.16
CA ALA A 251 -23.35 -0.80 -14.79
C ALA A 251 -22.53 -1.23 -16.00
N ILE A 252 -21.96 -2.43 -15.96
CA ILE A 252 -21.15 -3.00 -17.04
C ILE A 252 -22.07 -3.82 -17.95
N GLU A 253 -22.08 -3.48 -19.23
CA GLU A 253 -22.83 -4.20 -20.27
C GLU A 253 -21.98 -5.29 -20.90
N ARG A 254 -20.71 -4.95 -21.21
CA ARG A 254 -19.83 -5.81 -21.98
C ARG A 254 -18.36 -5.53 -21.67
N ILE A 255 -17.55 -6.57 -21.76
CA ILE A 255 -16.08 -6.51 -21.77
C ILE A 255 -15.55 -7.17 -23.04
N ASP A 256 -14.53 -6.57 -23.63
CA ASP A 256 -13.78 -7.14 -24.76
C ASP A 256 -12.28 -7.01 -24.48
N VAL A 257 -11.52 -8.05 -24.83
CA VAL A 257 -10.06 -8.00 -24.95
C VAL A 257 -9.71 -8.15 -26.41
N LEU A 258 -9.24 -7.05 -26.99
CA LEU A 258 -8.90 -6.94 -28.40
C LEU A 258 -7.40 -7.00 -28.59
N ARG A 259 -6.97 -7.38 -29.79
CA ARG A 259 -5.57 -7.25 -30.18
C ARG A 259 -5.25 -5.75 -30.36
N SER A 260 -4.11 -5.29 -29.86
CA SER A 260 -3.66 -3.93 -30.12
C SER A 260 -2.91 -3.88 -31.46
N ASP A 261 -3.47 -3.16 -32.45
CA ASP A 261 -2.86 -2.95 -33.77
C ASP A 261 -2.03 -1.65 -33.84
N THR A 262 -1.59 -1.09 -32.70
CA THR A 262 -0.79 0.15 -32.68
C THR A 262 0.55 -0.05 -33.39
N ALA A 263 0.58 0.31 -34.67
CA ALA A 263 1.80 0.55 -35.42
C ALA A 263 2.68 1.52 -34.63
N ARG A 264 3.95 1.15 -34.43
CA ARG A 264 4.95 1.96 -33.73
C ARG A 264 4.99 3.38 -34.31
N ILE A 265 4.45 4.36 -33.58
CA ILE A 265 4.68 5.77 -33.87
C ILE A 265 6.09 6.10 -33.36
N ASP A 266 6.97 6.41 -34.30
CA ASP A 266 8.36 6.79 -34.04
C ASP A 266 8.42 8.18 -33.38
N THR A 267 8.51 8.16 -32.06
CA THR A 267 8.61 9.34 -31.19
C THR A 267 9.95 10.09 -31.34
N ALA A 268 10.93 9.52 -32.05
CA ALA A 268 12.22 10.18 -32.31
C ALA A 268 12.09 11.42 -33.21
N SER A 269 11.06 11.49 -34.06
CA SER A 269 10.91 12.61 -35.01
C SER A 269 10.26 13.88 -34.42
N LEU A 270 9.60 13.79 -33.25
CA LEU A 270 8.94 14.95 -32.63
C LEU A 270 9.82 15.65 -31.58
N ALA A 271 10.82 14.95 -31.02
CA ALA A 271 11.78 15.54 -30.07
C ALA A 271 12.80 16.48 -30.74
N ALA A 272 13.04 16.34 -32.05
CA ALA A 272 14.05 17.12 -32.79
C ALA A 272 13.68 18.59 -33.07
N GLN A 273 12.44 19.02 -32.76
CA GLN A 273 11.97 20.38 -33.07
C GLN A 273 11.72 21.27 -31.84
N ALA A 274 11.96 20.77 -30.62
CA ALA A 274 11.75 21.55 -29.38
C ALA A 274 13.05 21.95 -28.67
N GLN A 275 14.23 21.69 -29.26
CA GLN A 275 15.53 21.96 -28.64
C GLN A 275 16.19 23.23 -29.21
N THR A 276 15.57 24.40 -29.02
CA THR A 276 16.26 25.70 -29.18
C THR A 276 15.74 26.73 -28.18
N ALA A 277 16.26 26.69 -26.94
CA ALA A 277 16.55 27.83 -26.07
C ALA A 277 16.99 27.32 -24.68
N ALA A 278 18.28 27.50 -24.37
CA ALA A 278 18.95 27.25 -23.09
C ALA A 278 18.52 28.31 -22.01
N PRO A 279 18.91 28.25 -20.71
CA PRO A 279 20.16 27.64 -20.24
C PRO A 279 20.18 26.89 -18.89
N ALA A 280 21.30 26.17 -18.78
CA ALA A 280 21.85 25.47 -17.64
C ALA A 280 21.86 26.27 -16.33
N LEU A 281 21.42 25.61 -15.26
CA LEU A 281 21.94 25.76 -13.90
C LEU A 281 21.73 24.41 -13.17
N TYR A 282 22.66 24.10 -12.26
CA TYR A 282 22.82 22.84 -11.49
C TYR A 282 23.84 21.83 -12.05
N ALA A 283 25.09 22.28 -12.13
CA ALA A 283 26.23 21.47 -11.73
C ALA A 283 26.56 21.81 -10.27
N ASN A 284 26.45 20.83 -9.37
CA ASN A 284 27.26 20.59 -8.16
C ASN A 284 26.45 19.81 -7.12
N GLY A 285 26.51 18.48 -7.22
CA GLY A 285 26.28 17.57 -6.10
C GLY A 285 27.54 16.72 -5.98
N ALA A 286 28.47 17.17 -5.15
CA ALA A 286 29.73 16.52 -4.88
C ALA A 286 29.54 15.07 -4.39
N ASP A 287 30.50 14.22 -4.74
CA ASP A 287 30.71 12.90 -4.17
C ASP A 287 30.67 12.99 -2.63
N VAL A 288 29.61 12.46 -2.01
CA VAL A 288 29.55 12.33 -0.55
C VAL A 288 30.20 11.00 -0.18
N GLU A 289 31.37 11.10 0.44
CA GLU A 289 32.17 10.00 1.00
C GLU A 289 31.32 8.95 1.73
N ALA A 290 31.49 7.70 1.30
CA ALA A 290 30.92 6.52 1.90
C ALA A 290 31.82 6.00 3.03
N ASP A 291 31.64 6.42 4.30
CA ASP A 291 32.22 5.64 5.41
C ASP A 291 31.69 5.89 6.84
N ALA A 292 30.39 6.16 7.02
CA ALA A 292 29.78 5.97 8.35
C ALA A 292 29.05 4.61 8.36
N PRO A 293 29.38 3.67 9.26
CA PRO A 293 28.63 2.43 9.37
C PRO A 293 27.17 2.77 9.69
N SER A 294 26.25 2.28 8.86
CA SER A 294 24.82 2.34 9.15
C SER A 294 24.58 1.64 10.49
N PRO A 295 23.70 2.16 11.36
CA PRO A 295 23.27 1.42 12.54
C PRO A 295 22.70 0.04 12.12
N PRO A 296 22.69 -0.94 13.04
CA PRO A 296 22.00 -2.20 12.84
C PRO A 296 20.58 -1.96 12.32
N LEU A 297 20.08 -2.87 11.47
CA LEU A 297 18.84 -2.64 10.72
C LEU A 297 17.64 -2.33 11.63
N ARG A 298 17.53 -3.03 12.76
CA ARG A 298 16.51 -2.77 13.77
C ARG A 298 16.60 -1.33 14.30
N ASP A 299 17.78 -0.90 14.71
CA ASP A 299 18.01 0.43 15.29
C ASP A 299 17.83 1.54 14.26
N LEU A 300 18.15 1.27 12.98
CA LEU A 300 17.82 2.15 11.87
C LEU A 300 16.31 2.34 11.78
N MET A 301 15.55 1.25 11.77
CA MET A 301 14.09 1.29 11.61
C MET A 301 13.37 1.95 12.79
N MET A 302 13.95 1.91 13.99
CA MET A 302 13.45 2.63 15.18
C MET A 302 13.57 4.16 15.06
N ARG A 303 14.35 4.69 14.10
CA ARG A 303 14.46 6.12 13.83
C ARG A 303 13.35 6.66 12.91
N PHE A 304 12.49 5.78 12.40
CA PHE A 304 11.37 6.13 11.54
C PHE A 304 10.04 5.99 12.29
N GLU A 305 9.10 6.89 12.03
CA GLU A 305 7.74 6.84 12.57
C GLU A 305 6.74 6.87 11.40
N SER A 306 5.86 5.87 11.32
CA SER A 306 4.81 5.85 10.29
C SER A 306 3.74 6.89 10.59
N LEU A 307 3.28 7.61 9.56
CA LEU A 307 2.09 8.46 9.63
C LEU A 307 0.82 7.79 9.09
N GLY A 308 0.92 6.51 8.69
CA GLY A 308 -0.21 5.59 8.63
C GLY A 308 -1.17 5.77 7.47
N GLU A 309 -0.72 6.12 6.27
CA GLU A 309 -1.60 5.98 5.09
C GLU A 309 -2.06 4.51 4.93
N SER A 310 -1.17 3.57 5.24
CA SER A 310 -1.45 2.14 5.27
C SER A 310 -0.61 1.42 6.33
N CYS A 311 -0.87 0.12 6.50
CA CYS A 311 -0.11 -0.77 7.37
C CYS A 311 1.27 -1.16 6.82
N GLU A 312 1.58 -0.85 5.55
CA GLU A 312 2.77 -1.34 4.85
C GLU A 312 4.06 -1.02 5.62
N PHE A 313 4.29 0.25 5.95
CA PHE A 313 5.54 0.63 6.63
C PHE A 313 5.64 0.05 8.05
N GLY A 314 4.51 -0.11 8.76
CA GLY A 314 4.49 -0.80 10.06
C GLY A 314 4.94 -2.27 9.96
N LEU A 315 4.59 -2.94 8.86
CA LEU A 315 5.02 -4.31 8.54
C LEU A 315 6.48 -4.37 8.09
N VAL A 316 6.99 -3.36 7.38
CA VAL A 316 8.44 -3.22 7.10
C VAL A 316 9.22 -3.21 8.42
N GLN A 317 8.80 -2.36 9.37
CA GLN A 317 9.45 -2.26 10.68
C GLN A 317 9.42 -3.61 11.42
N ARG A 318 8.26 -4.29 11.43
CA ARG A 318 8.11 -5.62 12.03
C ARG A 318 9.03 -6.67 11.41
N ARG A 319 9.16 -6.69 10.08
CA ARG A 319 10.09 -7.61 9.37
C ARG A 319 11.56 -7.31 9.62
N CYS A 320 11.86 -6.09 10.06
CA CYS A 320 13.18 -5.68 10.50
C CYS A 320 13.37 -5.81 12.02
N GLU A 321 12.47 -6.52 12.71
CA GLU A 321 12.47 -6.73 14.17
C GLU A 321 12.40 -5.42 14.99
N ALA A 322 11.91 -4.35 14.36
CA ALA A 322 11.65 -3.07 14.99
C ALA A 322 10.16 -2.95 15.33
N GLU A 323 9.85 -2.80 16.62
CA GLU A 323 8.48 -2.69 17.11
C GLU A 323 8.26 -1.33 17.83
N PRO A 324 8.37 -0.19 17.12
CA PRO A 324 8.11 1.11 17.74
C PRO A 324 6.64 1.24 18.15
N LEU A 325 6.43 1.89 19.29
CA LEU A 325 5.11 2.23 19.79
C LEU A 325 4.60 3.48 19.05
N GLY A 326 3.97 3.25 17.89
CA GLY A 326 3.48 4.30 17.00
C GLY A 326 1.96 4.42 16.97
N LEU A 327 1.45 5.65 16.99
CA LEU A 327 0.00 5.95 16.92
C LEU A 327 -0.59 5.50 15.57
N PHE A 328 0.13 5.77 14.49
CA PHE A 328 -0.33 5.54 13.12
C PHE A 328 0.31 4.32 12.43
N ARG A 329 1.07 3.50 13.18
CA ARG A 329 1.88 2.41 12.61
C ARG A 329 1.07 1.37 11.83
N PHE A 330 -0.14 1.08 12.26
CA PHE A 330 -1.09 0.17 11.60
C PHE A 330 -2.44 0.85 11.40
N ALA A 331 -2.40 2.14 11.04
CA ALA A 331 -3.57 2.92 10.73
C ALA A 331 -3.74 3.10 9.22
N SER A 332 -4.96 3.46 8.84
CA SER A 332 -5.29 4.17 7.62
C SER A 332 -5.67 5.60 8.00
N ALA A 333 -4.80 6.52 7.62
CA ALA A 333 -4.83 7.94 7.93
C ALA A 333 -4.68 8.74 6.63
N PRO A 334 -5.75 8.80 5.81
CA PRO A 334 -5.76 9.59 4.58
C PRO A 334 -5.27 11.02 4.82
N LEU A 335 -4.49 11.55 3.88
CA LEU A 335 -3.81 12.84 4.04
C LEU A 335 -4.70 13.98 4.61
N PRO A 336 -5.93 14.22 4.11
CA PRO A 336 -6.76 15.30 4.63
C PRO A 336 -7.15 15.12 6.10
N LYS A 337 -7.34 13.87 6.53
CA LYS A 337 -7.71 13.51 7.90
C LYS A 337 -6.51 13.61 8.84
N LEU A 338 -5.34 13.15 8.39
CA LEU A 338 -4.08 13.31 9.11
C LEU A 338 -3.74 14.79 9.31
N LEU A 339 -3.87 15.61 8.26
CA LEU A 339 -3.68 17.07 8.36
C LEU A 339 -4.68 17.71 9.32
N ALA A 340 -5.96 17.31 9.28
CA ALA A 340 -6.96 17.80 10.23
C ALA A 340 -6.59 17.45 11.68
N ALA A 341 -6.12 16.23 11.94
CA ALA A 341 -5.68 15.79 13.26
C ALA A 341 -4.45 16.57 13.75
N LEU A 342 -3.43 16.72 12.90
CA LEU A 342 -2.21 17.49 13.23
C LEU A 342 -2.51 18.97 13.50
N ASN A 343 -3.35 19.61 12.68
CA ASN A 343 -3.71 21.03 12.84
C ASN A 343 -4.60 21.27 14.07
N ALA A 344 -5.40 20.29 14.47
CA ALA A 344 -6.20 20.35 15.68
C ALA A 344 -5.43 19.92 16.93
N ASP A 345 -4.12 19.65 16.82
CA ASP A 345 -3.30 19.05 17.87
C ASP A 345 -3.99 17.82 18.49
N PHE A 346 -4.61 16.98 17.68
CA PHE A 346 -5.32 15.78 18.11
C PHE A 346 -6.42 16.02 19.18
N VAL A 347 -6.91 17.26 19.33
CA VAL A 347 -7.97 17.58 20.31
C VAL A 347 -9.24 16.81 19.96
N GLY A 348 -9.72 16.02 20.92
CA GLY A 348 -10.87 15.14 20.77
C GLY A 348 -10.57 13.78 20.15
N PHE A 349 -9.31 13.49 19.79
CA PHE A 349 -8.93 12.17 19.30
C PHE A 349 -8.90 11.15 20.45
N GLY A 350 -9.62 10.04 20.30
CA GLY A 350 -9.65 8.97 21.30
C GLY A 350 -10.55 9.24 22.50
N GLU A 351 -11.45 10.22 22.41
CA GLU A 351 -12.52 10.38 23.40
C GLU A 351 -13.46 9.15 23.38
N PRO A 352 -13.98 8.71 24.54
CA PRO A 352 -14.79 7.50 24.62
C PRO A 352 -15.95 7.44 23.61
N ASP A 353 -16.66 8.56 23.44
CA ASP A 353 -17.84 8.62 22.56
C ASP A 353 -17.44 8.77 21.08
N ALA A 354 -16.18 9.10 20.80
CA ALA A 354 -15.63 9.29 19.48
C ALA A 354 -15.08 7.99 18.85
N LEU A 355 -15.02 6.88 19.59
CA LEU A 355 -14.50 5.59 19.09
C LEU A 355 -15.63 4.59 18.86
N ASP A 356 -15.62 3.97 17.67
CA ASP A 356 -16.43 2.79 17.35
C ASP A 356 -15.53 1.57 17.13
N ILE A 357 -16.03 0.41 17.58
CA ILE A 357 -15.40 -0.89 17.37
C ILE A 357 -16.27 -1.71 16.41
N GLU A 358 -15.72 -2.06 15.26
CA GLU A 358 -16.44 -2.81 14.23
C GLU A 358 -15.65 -4.07 13.85
N LEU A 359 -16.36 -5.16 13.56
CA LEU A 359 -15.73 -6.37 13.06
C LEU A 359 -15.58 -6.28 11.54
N SER A 360 -14.34 -6.34 11.05
CA SER A 360 -14.05 -6.34 9.61
C SER A 360 -12.85 -7.24 9.31
N GLY A 361 -12.88 -7.98 8.20
CA GLY A 361 -11.75 -8.84 7.80
C GLY A 361 -11.38 -9.95 8.79
N GLY A 362 -12.27 -10.29 9.74
CA GLY A 362 -12.00 -11.31 10.77
C GLY A 362 -11.32 -10.79 12.04
N GLU A 363 -11.22 -9.48 12.21
CA GLU A 363 -10.71 -8.84 13.44
C GLU A 363 -11.48 -7.56 13.78
N TYR A 364 -11.29 -7.07 15.01
CA TYR A 364 -11.82 -5.77 15.41
C TYR A 364 -10.99 -4.62 14.82
N MET A 365 -11.70 -3.70 14.17
CA MET A 365 -11.21 -2.43 13.68
C MET A 365 -11.72 -1.32 14.58
N VAL A 366 -10.92 -0.28 14.73
CA VAL A 366 -11.26 0.89 15.53
C VAL A 366 -11.39 2.09 14.61
N SER A 367 -12.56 2.71 14.64
CA SER A 367 -12.87 3.92 13.89
C SER A 367 -12.95 5.11 14.84
N ASP A 368 -12.24 6.18 14.54
CA ASP A 368 -12.40 7.46 15.19
C ASP A 368 -13.34 8.35 14.39
N LYS A 369 -14.45 8.76 15.00
CA LYS A 369 -15.46 9.64 14.39
C LYS A 369 -14.96 11.06 14.21
N ARG A 370 -14.02 11.51 15.03
CA ARG A 370 -13.59 12.92 15.07
C ARG A 370 -12.83 13.31 13.82
N PHE A 371 -11.87 12.50 13.43
CA PHE A 371 -10.99 12.71 12.29
C PHE A 371 -11.22 11.68 11.18
N GLY A 372 -12.01 10.62 11.43
CA GLY A 372 -12.33 9.59 10.46
C GLY A 372 -11.18 8.60 10.25
N LEU A 373 -10.32 8.41 11.25
CA LEU A 373 -9.16 7.52 11.20
C LEU A 373 -9.58 6.07 11.50
N LEU A 374 -8.96 5.11 10.83
CA LEU A 374 -9.26 3.68 11.00
C LEU A 374 -7.97 2.93 11.33
N TYR A 375 -7.98 1.99 12.26
CA TYR A 375 -6.81 1.15 12.54
C TYR A 375 -7.15 -0.23 13.10
N HIS A 376 -6.21 -1.15 12.97
CA HIS A 376 -6.36 -2.52 13.45
C HIS A 376 -6.25 -2.59 14.97
N ALA A 377 -7.24 -3.20 15.64
CA ALA A 377 -7.13 -3.50 17.08
C ALA A 377 -6.27 -4.74 17.34
N TRP A 378 -6.03 -5.57 16.31
CA TRP A 378 -5.34 -6.86 16.39
C TRP A 378 -5.97 -7.82 17.40
N VAL A 379 -7.31 -7.82 17.45
CA VAL A 379 -8.10 -8.69 18.32
C VAL A 379 -9.11 -9.42 17.46
N LYS A 380 -9.13 -10.75 17.55
CA LYS A 380 -10.09 -11.58 16.83
C LYS A 380 -11.39 -11.70 17.62
N PRO A 381 -12.53 -11.91 16.94
CA PRO A 381 -13.78 -12.22 17.62
C PRO A 381 -13.62 -13.46 18.51
N GLY A 382 -14.02 -13.33 19.78
CA GLY A 382 -13.86 -14.36 20.81
C GLY A 382 -12.64 -14.21 21.72
N GLU A 383 -11.66 -13.36 21.38
CA GLU A 383 -10.53 -13.05 22.26
C GLU A 383 -10.89 -11.98 23.31
N MET A 384 -11.65 -10.96 22.89
CA MET A 384 -12.23 -9.93 23.77
C MET A 384 -13.61 -9.52 23.25
N THR A 385 -14.42 -8.91 24.11
CA THR A 385 -15.67 -8.26 23.69
C THR A 385 -15.38 -6.91 23.03
N PRO A 386 -16.25 -6.39 22.13
CA PRO A 386 -16.12 -5.05 21.57
C PRO A 386 -15.98 -3.96 22.65
N GLU A 387 -16.71 -4.09 23.76
CA GLU A 387 -16.67 -3.17 24.90
C GLU A 387 -15.33 -3.19 25.63
N ASP A 388 -14.71 -4.37 25.76
CA ASP A 388 -13.36 -4.50 26.34
C ASP A 388 -12.29 -3.91 25.40
N VAL A 389 -12.43 -4.11 24.08
CA VAL A 389 -11.55 -3.49 23.08
C VAL A 389 -11.69 -1.97 23.13
N HIS A 390 -12.92 -1.45 23.18
CA HIS A 390 -13.19 -0.02 23.33
C HIS A 390 -12.53 0.55 24.59
N THR A 391 -12.77 -0.09 25.75
CA THR A 391 -12.18 0.33 27.03
C THR A 391 -10.65 0.34 26.99
N ARG A 392 -10.04 -0.64 26.31
CA ARG A 392 -8.59 -0.72 26.10
C ARG A 392 -8.09 0.45 25.26
N GLU A 393 -8.74 0.74 24.12
CA GLU A 393 -8.30 1.81 23.22
C GLU A 393 -8.48 3.20 23.83
N VAL A 394 -9.58 3.44 24.56
CA VAL A 394 -9.80 4.68 25.33
C VAL A 394 -8.65 4.97 26.31
N ARG A 395 -8.06 3.93 26.90
CA ARG A 395 -6.89 4.08 27.80
C ARG A 395 -5.58 4.21 27.04
N ARG A 396 -5.46 3.55 25.89
CA ARG A 396 -4.22 3.45 25.10
C ARG A 396 -3.96 4.69 24.25
N LEU A 397 -4.97 5.21 23.57
CA LEU A 397 -4.81 6.32 22.62
C LEU A 397 -4.22 7.60 23.24
N PRO A 398 -4.65 8.07 24.43
CA PRO A 398 -4.05 9.26 25.04
C PRO A 398 -2.52 9.12 25.25
N LEU A 399 -2.05 7.91 25.57
CA LEU A 399 -0.62 7.64 25.74
C LEU A 399 0.13 7.71 24.41
N LEU A 400 -0.46 7.18 23.33
CA LEU A 400 0.12 7.20 21.99
C LEU A 400 0.13 8.62 21.39
N ILE A 401 -0.94 9.39 21.61
CA ILE A 401 -1.03 10.80 21.20
C ILE A 401 0.06 11.62 21.91
N ARG A 402 0.18 11.46 23.24
CA ARG A 402 1.23 12.13 24.01
C ARG A 402 2.62 11.76 23.50
N LYS A 403 2.90 10.47 23.30
CA LYS A 403 4.19 10.02 22.77
C LYS A 403 4.47 10.58 21.38
N LEU A 404 3.48 10.59 20.48
CA LEU A 404 3.65 11.17 19.14
C LEU A 404 3.99 12.67 19.22
N ARG A 405 3.30 13.42 20.10
CA ARG A 405 3.63 14.84 20.35
C ARG A 405 5.04 15.01 20.89
N GLU A 406 5.48 14.18 21.83
CA GLU A 406 6.85 14.18 22.35
C GLU A 406 7.87 13.91 21.22
N ASP A 407 7.62 12.90 20.37
CA ASP A 407 8.46 12.58 19.21
C ASP A 407 8.50 13.76 18.19
N LEU A 408 7.36 14.39 17.92
CA LEU A 408 7.24 15.56 17.04
C LEU A 408 7.95 16.80 17.60
N SER A 409 7.89 17.02 18.92
CA SER A 409 8.60 18.13 19.55
C SER A 409 10.11 17.89 19.63
N ALA A 410 10.53 16.65 19.86
CA ALA A 410 11.95 16.28 19.86
C ALA A 410 12.58 16.37 18.45
N ALA A 411 11.79 16.08 17.41
CA ALA A 411 12.20 16.13 16.01
C ALA A 411 13.44 15.27 15.68
N GLU A 412 13.63 14.18 16.41
CA GLU A 412 14.76 13.25 16.23
C GLU A 412 14.47 12.14 15.21
N LYS A 413 13.20 11.94 14.87
CA LYS A 413 12.74 10.89 13.94
C LYS A 413 12.52 11.43 12.53
N ILE A 414 12.57 10.50 11.58
CA ILE A 414 12.06 10.72 10.23
C ILE A 414 10.62 10.19 10.16
N PHE A 415 9.67 11.07 9.86
CA PHE A 415 8.26 10.70 9.73
C PHE A 415 7.99 10.22 8.32
N VAL A 416 7.38 9.06 8.15
CA VAL A 416 7.18 8.42 6.85
C VAL A 416 5.73 8.55 6.43
N TYR A 417 5.53 9.09 5.23
CA TYR A 417 4.24 9.09 4.58
C TYR A 417 4.39 8.62 3.13
N HIS A 418 3.45 7.79 2.70
CA HIS A 418 3.32 7.34 1.34
C HIS A 418 1.83 7.34 0.99
N GLY A 419 1.49 7.24 -0.28
CA GLY A 419 0.09 7.23 -0.73
C GLY A 419 -0.31 5.84 -1.17
N MET A 420 -1.60 5.51 -1.08
CA MET A 420 -2.17 4.34 -1.77
C MET A 420 -2.37 4.58 -3.29
N GLY A 421 -2.03 5.78 -3.78
CA GLY A 421 -2.08 6.20 -5.18
C GLY A 421 -0.95 7.17 -5.54
N GLN A 422 -0.96 7.71 -6.75
CA GLN A 422 0.06 8.66 -7.19
C GLN A 422 -0.15 9.99 -6.44
N LEU A 423 0.74 10.28 -5.50
CA LEU A 423 0.78 11.52 -4.74
C LEU A 423 1.36 12.64 -5.62
N GLY A 424 0.74 13.82 -5.60
CA GLY A 424 1.32 14.99 -6.23
C GLY A 424 2.35 15.63 -5.31
N GLY A 425 3.50 16.05 -5.84
CA GLY A 425 4.52 16.72 -5.02
C GLY A 425 4.03 18.00 -4.29
N ALA A 426 2.89 18.57 -4.69
CA ALA A 426 2.23 19.67 -3.99
C ALA A 426 1.61 19.26 -2.64
N ASP A 427 1.24 17.99 -2.47
CA ASP A 427 0.58 17.46 -1.27
C ASP A 427 1.56 17.20 -0.11
N ALA A 428 2.84 17.00 -0.43
CA ALA A 428 3.91 16.83 0.55
C ALA A 428 4.16 18.08 1.39
N LEU A 429 4.00 19.26 0.78
CA LEU A 429 4.34 20.55 1.40
C LEU A 429 3.41 20.90 2.59
N PRO A 430 2.07 20.79 2.48
CA PRO A 430 1.19 20.96 3.63
C PRO A 430 1.52 20.04 4.81
N LEU A 431 1.86 18.77 4.56
CA LEU A 431 2.20 17.83 5.63
C LEU A 431 3.54 18.17 6.28
N ALA A 432 4.57 18.46 5.48
CA ALA A 432 5.85 18.93 5.99
C ALA A 432 5.68 20.20 6.84
N ALA A 433 4.88 21.16 6.38
CA ALA A 433 4.59 22.38 7.12
C ALA A 433 3.84 22.11 8.45
N ALA A 434 2.85 21.22 8.44
CA ALA A 434 2.10 20.83 9.63
C ALA A 434 2.99 20.15 10.69
N LEU A 435 3.85 19.21 10.27
CA LEU A 435 4.83 18.58 11.16
C LEU A 435 5.81 19.61 11.73
N ARG A 436 6.21 20.59 10.91
CA ARG A 436 7.14 21.64 11.31
C ARG A 436 6.57 22.65 12.30
N HIS A 437 5.26 22.68 12.49
CA HIS A 437 4.64 23.45 13.57
C HIS A 437 5.05 22.95 14.96
N TYR A 438 5.37 21.66 15.09
CA TYR A 438 5.77 21.03 16.36
C TYR A 438 7.27 21.12 16.68
N GLY A 439 8.11 21.22 15.65
CA GLY A 439 9.57 21.18 15.75
C GLY A 439 10.23 21.07 14.37
N PRO A 440 11.57 21.04 14.25
CA PRO A 440 12.27 20.92 12.97
C PRO A 440 12.20 19.50 12.37
N ASN A 441 10.99 18.95 12.28
CA ASN A 441 10.71 17.59 11.84
C ASN A 441 11.12 17.34 10.39
N THR A 442 11.54 16.11 10.11
CA THR A 442 11.85 15.63 8.76
C THR A 442 10.74 14.70 8.28
N LEU A 443 10.12 15.02 7.15
CA LEU A 443 9.17 14.18 6.43
C LEU A 443 9.90 13.40 5.33
N LEU A 444 9.73 12.10 5.31
CA LEU A 444 10.06 11.23 4.18
C LEU A 444 8.77 10.93 3.42
N TRP A 445 8.66 11.55 2.26
CA TRP A 445 7.55 11.38 1.33
C TRP A 445 7.93 10.36 0.26
N VAL A 446 7.20 9.25 0.21
CA VAL A 446 7.53 8.13 -0.67
C VAL A 446 6.56 8.09 -1.86
N GLU A 447 7.11 8.15 -3.06
CA GLU A 447 6.44 8.09 -4.35
C GLU A 447 6.94 6.88 -5.14
N LEU A 448 6.23 6.51 -6.22
CA LEU A 448 6.71 5.48 -7.12
C LEU A 448 7.93 6.00 -7.89
N ALA A 449 8.93 5.13 -8.05
CA ALA A 449 10.09 5.40 -8.87
C ALA A 449 9.70 5.63 -10.34
N ASP A 450 10.43 6.52 -11.00
CA ASP A 450 10.26 6.85 -12.40
C ASP A 450 11.61 6.83 -13.15
N GLY A 451 11.63 7.32 -14.39
CA GLY A 451 12.82 7.29 -15.24
C GLY A 451 13.95 8.21 -14.75
N ASP A 452 13.60 9.29 -14.04
CA ASP A 452 14.55 10.27 -13.52
C ASP A 452 14.92 9.96 -12.06
N HIS A 453 14.06 9.22 -11.36
CA HIS A 453 14.19 8.90 -9.93
C HIS A 453 14.12 7.38 -9.68
N PRO A 454 15.28 6.67 -9.71
CA PRO A 454 15.32 5.22 -9.53
C PRO A 454 14.82 4.73 -8.17
N ALA A 455 14.30 3.50 -8.13
CA ALA A 455 13.86 2.87 -6.89
C ALA A 455 15.01 2.73 -5.86
N GLY A 456 14.71 2.97 -4.59
CA GLY A 456 15.69 2.95 -3.51
C GLY A 456 16.43 4.28 -3.31
N THR A 457 16.20 5.27 -4.17
CA THR A 457 16.83 6.59 -4.07
C THR A 457 16.02 7.53 -3.18
N VAL A 458 16.74 8.49 -2.60
CA VAL A 458 16.16 9.55 -1.76
C VAL A 458 16.89 10.85 -2.09
N GLU A 459 16.16 11.95 -2.17
CA GLU A 459 16.70 13.28 -2.42
C GLU A 459 16.12 14.31 -1.45
N TRP A 460 16.83 15.43 -1.31
CA TRP A 460 16.38 16.54 -0.49
C TRP A 460 15.50 17.50 -1.30
N ALA A 461 14.25 17.68 -0.90
CA ALA A 461 13.31 18.57 -1.59
C ALA A 461 13.12 19.93 -0.87
N GLY A 462 13.87 20.21 0.20
CA GLY A 462 13.82 21.49 0.93
C GLY A 462 12.90 21.45 2.16
N ALA A 463 13.00 22.46 3.03
CA ALA A 463 12.04 22.70 4.13
C ALA A 463 11.70 21.50 5.05
N GLY A 464 12.63 20.57 5.29
CA GLY A 464 12.41 19.37 6.09
C GLY A 464 11.80 18.18 5.31
N LEU A 465 11.74 18.26 3.99
CA LEU A 465 11.19 17.23 3.12
C LEU A 465 12.31 16.43 2.43
N LEU A 466 12.24 15.11 2.60
CA LEU A 466 12.93 14.11 1.80
C LEU A 466 11.91 13.49 0.85
N LYS A 467 12.26 13.37 -0.43
CA LYS A 467 11.50 12.57 -1.40
C LYS A 467 12.20 11.25 -1.62
N ALA A 468 11.45 10.17 -1.56
CA ALA A 468 11.94 8.81 -1.77
C ALA A 468 11.15 8.11 -2.84
N TYR A 469 11.81 7.18 -3.53
CA TYR A 469 11.26 6.54 -4.70
C TYR A 469 11.27 5.03 -4.51
N ILE A 470 10.09 4.40 -4.47
CA ILE A 470 9.90 2.97 -4.28
C ILE A 470 9.55 2.28 -5.59
N ASP A 471 9.96 1.02 -5.76
CA ASP A 471 9.64 0.22 -6.94
C ASP A 471 8.14 -0.11 -7.02
N ARG A 472 7.51 -0.41 -5.88
CA ARG A 472 6.07 -0.64 -5.75
C ARG A 472 5.63 -0.49 -4.29
N PHE A 473 4.37 -0.13 -4.09
CA PHE A 473 3.68 -0.31 -2.82
C PHE A 473 3.08 -1.71 -2.72
N ALA A 474 2.80 -2.13 -1.49
CA ALA A 474 2.04 -3.34 -1.24
C ALA A 474 0.59 -3.17 -1.74
N PRO A 475 -0.05 -4.22 -2.27
CA PRO A 475 -1.48 -4.21 -2.56
C PRO A 475 -2.31 -3.89 -1.32
N SER A 476 -3.43 -3.17 -1.49
CA SER A 476 -4.27 -2.73 -0.36
C SER A 476 -4.89 -3.90 0.40
N GLU A 477 -5.19 -4.99 -0.30
CA GLU A 477 -5.69 -6.25 0.24
C GLU A 477 -4.63 -7.10 0.95
N ASN A 478 -3.34 -6.83 0.71
CA ASN A 478 -2.25 -7.61 1.28
C ASN A 478 -1.00 -6.75 1.52
N ALA A 479 -1.03 -5.99 2.60
CA ALA A 479 0.12 -5.20 3.04
C ALA A 479 1.38 -6.05 3.34
N HIS A 480 1.29 -7.38 3.42
CA HIS A 480 2.45 -8.26 3.54
C HIS A 480 3.24 -8.43 2.24
N ASP A 481 2.68 -8.13 1.07
CA ASP A 481 3.39 -8.17 -0.22
C ASP A 481 4.12 -6.84 -0.52
N LEU A 482 4.86 -6.37 0.49
CA LEU A 482 5.64 -5.13 0.45
C LEU A 482 7.03 -5.33 -0.17
N SER A 483 7.60 -4.24 -0.68
CA SER A 483 8.98 -4.23 -1.21
C SER A 483 10.02 -4.03 -0.10
N LEU A 484 10.31 -5.11 0.64
CA LEU A 484 11.17 -5.03 1.83
C LEU A 484 12.56 -4.46 1.52
N ASP A 485 13.23 -4.96 0.48
CA ASP A 485 14.59 -4.53 0.15
C ASP A 485 14.65 -3.07 -0.31
N CYS A 486 13.64 -2.62 -1.07
CA CYS A 486 13.56 -1.23 -1.53
C CYS A 486 13.30 -0.27 -0.35
N TRP A 487 12.39 -0.63 0.56
CA TRP A 487 12.18 0.11 1.80
C TRP A 487 13.44 0.22 2.66
N ILE A 488 14.19 -0.87 2.80
CA ILE A 488 15.47 -0.87 3.52
C ILE A 488 16.47 0.09 2.85
N ALA A 489 16.55 0.08 1.51
CA ALA A 489 17.41 0.99 0.76
C ALA A 489 17.01 2.46 0.99
N ILE A 490 15.72 2.77 0.87
CA ILE A 490 15.15 4.11 1.16
C ILE A 490 15.52 4.56 2.57
N CYS A 491 15.25 3.75 3.60
CA CYS A 491 15.55 4.13 4.98
C CYS A 491 17.05 4.38 5.21
N ARG A 492 17.92 3.57 4.61
CA ARG A 492 19.39 3.80 4.69
C ARG A 492 19.79 5.10 4.00
N ALA A 493 19.26 5.38 2.81
CA ALA A 493 19.56 6.59 2.07
C ALA A 493 19.03 7.85 2.79
N ALA A 494 17.78 7.83 3.25
CA ALA A 494 17.15 8.91 4.00
C ALA A 494 17.93 9.24 5.28
N TRP A 495 18.31 8.23 6.06
CA TRP A 495 19.09 8.42 7.28
C TRP A 495 20.47 9.02 6.99
N ARG A 496 21.19 8.53 5.98
CA ARG A 496 22.50 9.08 5.60
C ARG A 496 22.40 10.56 5.20
N LEU A 497 21.41 10.92 4.40
CA LEU A 497 21.18 12.31 3.99
C LEU A 497 20.87 13.22 5.18
N GLN A 498 20.03 12.76 6.11
CA GLN A 498 19.71 13.52 7.32
C GLN A 498 20.96 13.73 8.19
N GLN A 499 21.76 12.69 8.41
CA GLN A 499 22.99 12.77 9.21
C GLN A 499 24.07 13.64 8.57
N GLY A 500 24.21 13.59 7.24
CA GLY A 500 25.10 14.48 6.49
C GLY A 500 24.76 15.95 6.73
N ARG A 501 23.46 16.29 6.76
CA ARG A 501 22.98 17.65 7.03
C ARG A 501 23.18 18.08 8.49
N VAL A 502 22.88 17.20 9.45
CA VAL A 502 23.13 17.48 10.88
C VAL A 502 24.61 17.79 11.11
N ARG A 503 25.52 17.01 10.50
CA ARG A 503 26.96 17.26 10.56
C ARG A 503 27.37 18.55 9.87
N ALA A 504 26.83 18.84 8.68
CA ALA A 504 27.10 20.10 7.97
C ALA A 504 26.65 21.33 8.77
N ASN A 505 25.47 21.26 9.40
CA ASN A 505 24.95 22.32 10.27
C ASN A 505 25.76 22.47 11.57
N ALA A 506 26.30 21.38 12.11
CA ALA A 506 27.16 21.42 13.30
C ALA A 506 28.58 21.95 12.99
N ALA A 507 29.09 21.71 11.77
CA ALA A 507 30.41 22.15 11.33
C ALA A 507 30.43 23.61 10.81
N GLY A 508 29.34 24.09 10.23
CA GLY A 508 29.16 25.48 9.80
C GLY A 508 28.33 26.27 10.80
N GLY A 509 28.94 26.83 11.85
CA GLY A 509 28.32 27.54 12.98
C GLY A 509 27.55 28.84 12.66
N GLY A 510 26.57 28.78 11.75
CA GLY A 510 25.61 29.83 11.47
C GLY A 510 24.35 29.21 10.88
N ALA A 511 23.25 29.26 11.61
CA ALA A 511 21.95 28.82 11.10
C ALA A 511 21.64 29.53 9.77
N PRO A 512 21.32 28.83 8.67
CA PRO A 512 20.63 29.48 7.58
C PRO A 512 19.25 29.85 8.12
N ALA A 513 18.97 31.15 8.23
CA ALA A 513 17.66 31.65 8.58
C ALA A 513 16.63 31.09 7.60
N ASP A 514 15.72 30.24 8.10
CA ASP A 514 14.53 29.85 7.36
C ASP A 514 13.72 31.13 7.07
N PRO A 515 13.21 31.33 5.84
CA PRO A 515 12.34 32.45 5.57
C PRO A 515 11.08 32.33 6.44
N SER A 516 10.90 33.29 7.35
CA SER A 516 9.72 33.40 8.20
C SER A 516 8.42 33.30 7.38
N PRO A 517 7.34 32.68 7.93
CA PRO A 517 6.07 32.61 7.23
C PRO A 517 5.51 34.03 6.97
N PRO A 518 4.81 34.24 5.85
CA PRO A 518 4.20 35.54 5.57
C PRO A 518 3.16 35.85 6.65
N SER A 519 3.35 36.99 7.30
CA SER A 519 2.40 37.60 8.23
C SER A 519 1.03 37.71 7.57
N LEU A 520 0.00 37.07 8.16
CA LEU A 520 -1.40 37.27 7.82
C LEU A 520 -1.79 38.74 8.11
N ALA A 521 -1.65 39.59 7.11
CA ALA A 521 -2.30 40.88 7.10
C ALA A 521 -3.82 40.65 7.04
N ARG A 522 -4.51 41.11 8.10
CA ARG A 522 -5.96 41.28 8.16
C ARG A 522 -6.44 41.98 6.89
N ILE A 523 -7.32 41.35 6.14
CA ILE A 523 -8.22 42.06 5.22
C ILE A 523 -9.58 42.08 5.90
N ALA A 524 -9.84 43.19 6.58
CA ALA A 524 -11.20 43.67 6.78
C ALA A 524 -11.64 44.34 5.47
N GLY A 525 -12.83 43.98 5.01
CA GLY A 525 -13.48 44.50 3.81
C GLY A 525 -14.77 43.73 3.59
#